data_AF-A0AAY5K7Y4-F1
#
_entry.id   AF-A0AAY5K7Y4-F1
#
_cell.length_a   1.000
_cell.length_b   1.000
_cell.length_c   1.000
_cell.angle_alpha   90.00
_cell.angle_beta   90.00
_cell.angle_gamma   90.00
#
_symmetry.space_group_name_H-M   'P 1'
#
loop_
_entity.id
_entity.type
_entity.pdbx_description
1 polymer ?
#
loop_
_entity_poly.entity_id
_entity_poly.type
_entity_poly.pdbx_seq_one_letter_code
_entity_poly.pdbx_strand_id
1 'polypeptide(L)'
;MRQSCGRKCLVDARGQRRMGRLIHADRRATLTEITTCYNRGMQQSICEATTPTTLRQMGYNSRKSHRVPLISTTNRKKRLQFARAHQNWKVEDWKNVAWSDESRHGSIMPCYHCAGWWWWCNGVGDVFLAHFRPLSANWASFKCHGLPEHCF
;
A
#
# COMPACT_ATOMS: atom_id res chain seq x y z
N MET A 1 14.08 16.10 42.33
CA MET A 1 14.24 16.66 40.96
C MET A 1 12.93 17.33 40.56
N ARG A 2 12.91 18.66 40.43
CA ARG A 2 11.75 19.37 39.85
C ARG A 2 11.83 19.20 38.33
N GLN A 3 10.83 18.56 37.72
CA GLN A 3 10.69 18.56 36.26
C GLN A 3 10.53 20.01 35.80
N SER A 4 11.36 20.46 34.87
CA SER A 4 11.16 21.72 34.19
C SER A 4 9.86 21.64 33.40
N CYS A 5 8.84 22.37 33.83
CA CYS A 5 7.57 22.45 33.11
C CYS A 5 7.70 23.46 31.96
N GLY A 6 7.97 22.94 30.77
CA GLY A 6 7.90 23.74 29.54
C GLY A 6 6.47 24.21 29.22
N ARG A 7 6.34 25.03 28.17
CA ARG A 7 5.04 25.43 27.64
C ARG A 7 4.24 24.18 27.24
N LYS A 8 3.02 24.05 27.77
CA LYS A 8 2.12 22.94 27.40
C LYS A 8 1.77 23.04 25.91
N CYS A 9 1.83 21.92 25.20
CA CYS A 9 1.34 21.83 23.82
C CYS A 9 -0.16 22.14 23.77
N LEU A 10 -0.58 22.91 22.77
CA LEU A 10 -1.99 23.26 22.55
C LEU A 10 -2.85 22.02 22.30
N VAL A 11 -2.30 21.03 21.59
CA VAL A 11 -2.90 19.71 21.45
C VAL A 11 -2.27 18.78 22.49
N ASP A 12 -3.03 18.52 23.55
CA ASP A 12 -2.63 17.59 24.61
C ASP A 12 -2.87 16.13 24.19
N ALA A 13 -2.49 15.18 25.04
CA ALA A 13 -2.71 13.75 24.79
C ALA A 13 -4.21 13.39 24.60
N ARG A 14 -5.14 14.18 25.14
CA ARG A 14 -6.58 14.01 24.91
C ARG A 14 -6.96 14.52 23.51
N GLY A 15 -6.44 15.67 23.10
CA GLY A 15 -6.58 16.24 21.76
C GLY A 15 -6.03 15.31 20.69
N GLN A 16 -4.84 14.73 20.90
CA GLN A 16 -4.27 13.73 20.00
C GLN A 16 -5.19 12.50 19.86
N ARG A 17 -5.71 11.95 20.96
CA ARG A 17 -6.68 10.83 20.92
C ARG A 17 -7.96 11.19 20.17
N ARG A 18 -8.48 12.41 20.35
CA ARG A 18 -9.64 12.90 19.60
C ARG A 18 -9.33 12.98 18.10
N MET A 19 -8.19 13.55 17.74
CA MET A 19 -7.77 13.67 16.35
C MET A 19 -7.59 12.29 15.70
N GLY A 20 -7.03 11.31 16.43
CA GLY A 20 -6.97 9.91 16.00
C GLY A 20 -8.35 9.32 15.69
N ARG A 21 -9.35 9.56 16.54
CA ARG A 21 -10.74 9.10 16.26
C ARG A 21 -11.32 9.70 14.99
N LEU A 22 -11.05 10.98 14.70
CA LEU A 22 -11.51 11.64 13.47
C LEU A 22 -10.90 10.98 12.22
N ILE A 23 -9.61 10.69 12.25
CA ILE A 23 -8.90 10.03 11.15
C ILE A 23 -9.40 8.60 10.93
N HIS A 24 -9.66 7.86 12.03
CA HIS A 24 -10.19 6.51 11.92
C HIS A 24 -11.63 6.48 11.40
N ALA A 25 -12.43 7.52 11.69
CA ALA A 25 -13.78 7.65 11.15
C ALA A 25 -13.76 7.96 9.64
N ASP A 26 -12.89 8.87 9.21
CA ASP A 26 -12.68 9.15 7.78
C ASP A 26 -11.19 9.32 7.45
N ARG A 27 -10.61 8.27 6.87
CA ARG A 27 -9.20 8.25 6.46
C ARG A 27 -8.90 9.14 5.26
N ARG A 28 -9.92 9.66 4.57
CA ARG A 28 -9.80 10.47 3.35
C ARG A 28 -10.05 11.96 3.60
N ALA A 29 -10.41 12.34 4.82
CA ALA A 29 -10.65 13.72 5.19
C ALA A 29 -9.44 14.60 4.91
N THR A 30 -9.71 15.81 4.41
CA THR A 30 -8.73 16.86 4.16
C THR A 30 -8.30 17.56 5.45
N LEU A 31 -7.19 18.30 5.42
CA LEU A 31 -6.69 19.01 6.61
C LEU A 31 -7.70 20.04 7.14
N THR A 32 -8.40 20.73 6.25
CA THR A 32 -9.47 21.69 6.58
C THR A 32 -10.64 21.00 7.29
N GLU A 33 -11.10 19.87 6.77
CA GLU A 33 -12.18 19.07 7.36
C GLU A 33 -11.79 18.52 8.73
N ILE A 34 -10.57 17.97 8.86
CA ILE A 34 -10.05 17.49 10.15
C ILE A 34 -10.00 18.63 11.17
N THR A 35 -9.48 19.80 10.77
CA THR A 35 -9.38 20.99 11.65
C THR A 35 -10.76 21.47 12.09
N THR A 36 -11.71 21.56 11.15
CA THR A 36 -13.09 21.99 11.43
C THR A 36 -13.81 21.01 12.37
N CYS A 37 -13.68 19.71 12.12
CA CYS A 37 -14.25 18.66 12.96
C CYS A 37 -13.59 18.59 14.35
N TYR A 38 -12.27 18.86 14.43
CA TYR A 38 -11.56 18.95 15.70
C TYR A 38 -12.06 20.13 16.54
N ASN A 39 -12.20 21.30 15.92
CA ASN A 39 -12.62 22.54 16.59
C ASN A 39 -14.09 22.52 17.04
N ARG A 40 -14.94 21.66 16.45
CA ARG A 40 -16.36 21.55 16.82
C ARG A 40 -16.51 21.20 18.32
N GLY A 41 -17.02 22.13 19.11
CA GLY A 41 -17.25 21.92 20.55
C GLY A 41 -15.97 21.91 21.41
N MET A 42 -14.88 22.50 20.92
CA MET A 42 -13.68 22.78 21.71
C MET A 42 -13.71 24.23 22.22
N GLN A 43 -13.22 24.45 23.45
CA GLN A 43 -13.05 25.81 24.00
C GLN A 43 -11.85 26.54 23.38
N GLN A 44 -10.83 25.80 22.94
CA GLN A 44 -9.66 26.31 22.25
C GLN A 44 -9.61 25.71 20.84
N SER A 45 -9.72 26.57 19.83
CA SER A 45 -9.58 26.16 18.44
C SER A 45 -8.11 26.09 18.05
N ILE A 46 -7.79 25.16 17.14
CA ILE A 46 -6.48 25.08 16.49
C ILE A 46 -6.56 25.70 15.10
N CYS A 47 -5.46 26.32 14.67
CA CYS A 47 -5.30 26.74 13.28
C CYS A 47 -4.95 25.53 12.40
N GLU A 48 -5.27 25.64 11.10
CA GLU A 48 -5.03 24.56 10.15
C GLU A 48 -3.55 24.14 10.05
N ALA A 49 -2.61 25.07 10.24
CA ALA A 49 -1.18 24.79 10.22
C ALA A 49 -0.71 23.90 11.41
N THR A 50 -1.45 23.87 12.51
CA THR A 50 -1.13 23.05 13.69
C THR A 50 -1.51 21.58 13.46
N THR A 51 -2.57 21.33 12.70
CA THR A 51 -3.09 19.99 12.37
C THR A 51 -2.02 19.09 11.73
N PRO A 52 -1.37 19.43 10.61
CA PRO A 52 -0.38 18.56 9.97
C PRO A 52 0.85 18.32 10.85
N THR A 53 1.27 19.31 11.66
CA THR A 53 2.39 19.15 12.59
C THR A 53 2.07 18.12 13.66
N THR A 54 0.88 18.21 14.24
CA THR A 54 0.41 17.26 15.26
C THR A 54 0.20 15.87 14.67
N LEU A 55 -0.34 15.77 13.45
CA LEU A 55 -0.50 14.51 12.73
C LEU A 55 0.85 13.81 12.49
N ARG A 56 1.87 14.55 12.06
CA ARG A 56 3.24 14.01 11.89
C ARG A 56 3.84 13.53 13.21
N GLN A 57 3.65 14.27 14.30
CA GLN A 57 4.09 13.84 15.64
C GLN A 57 3.41 12.54 16.09
N MET A 58 2.15 12.34 15.68
CA MET A 58 1.41 11.10 15.90
C MET A 58 1.76 9.97 14.91
N GLY A 59 2.64 10.22 13.93
CA GLY A 59 3.06 9.23 12.93
C GLY A 59 2.19 9.13 11.68
N TYR A 60 1.22 10.03 11.48
CA TYR A 60 0.38 10.04 10.29
C TYR A 60 1.07 10.76 9.12
N ASN A 61 0.98 10.16 7.93
CA ASN A 61 1.49 10.72 6.68
C ASN A 61 0.43 10.63 5.58
N SER A 62 0.38 11.66 4.74
CA SER A 62 -0.49 11.65 3.55
C SER A 62 0.06 10.70 2.49
N ARG A 63 -0.79 9.82 1.95
CA ARG A 63 -0.46 8.88 0.87
C ARG A 63 -1.60 8.85 -0.15
N LYS A 64 -1.25 8.76 -1.44
CA LYS A 64 -2.22 8.53 -2.51
C LYS A 64 -2.56 7.04 -2.56
N SER A 65 -3.84 6.70 -2.63
CA SER A 65 -4.26 5.31 -2.84
C SER A 65 -3.82 4.83 -4.22
N HIS A 66 -3.38 3.57 -4.32
CA HIS A 66 -3.16 2.93 -5.61
C HIS A 66 -4.47 2.86 -6.40
N ARG A 67 -4.38 3.07 -7.71
CA ARG A 67 -5.50 2.87 -8.64
C ARG A 67 -5.65 1.37 -8.85
N VAL A 68 -6.80 0.84 -8.46
CA VAL A 68 -7.16 -0.57 -8.66
C VAL A 68 -8.44 -0.65 -9.48
N PRO A 69 -8.58 -1.63 -10.39
CA PRO A 69 -9.83 -1.81 -11.10
C PRO A 69 -10.96 -2.13 -10.13
N LEU A 70 -12.16 -1.63 -10.41
CA LEU A 70 -13.32 -1.93 -9.58
C LEU A 70 -13.70 -3.40 -9.76
N ILE A 71 -13.67 -4.17 -8.69
CA ILE A 71 -14.05 -5.59 -8.69
C ILE A 71 -15.49 -5.69 -8.19
N SER A 72 -16.38 -6.26 -9.01
CA SER A 72 -17.76 -6.52 -8.60
C SER A 72 -17.84 -7.49 -7.43
N THR A 73 -18.93 -7.43 -6.66
CA THR A 73 -19.16 -8.33 -5.51
C THR A 73 -19.13 -9.80 -5.93
N THR A 74 -19.72 -10.12 -7.09
CA THR A 74 -19.70 -11.46 -7.70
C THR A 74 -18.27 -11.91 -8.03
N ASN A 75 -17.48 -11.05 -8.69
CA ASN A 75 -16.10 -11.38 -9.04
C ASN A 75 -15.23 -11.57 -7.80
N ARG A 76 -15.48 -10.80 -6.72
CA ARG A 76 -14.80 -10.98 -5.43
C ARG A 76 -15.07 -12.35 -4.82
N LYS A 77 -16.32 -12.82 -4.87
CA LYS A 77 -16.70 -14.17 -4.39
C LYS A 77 -16.04 -15.26 -5.21
N LYS A 78 -16.08 -15.16 -6.55
CA LYS A 78 -15.43 -16.12 -7.46
C LYS A 78 -13.92 -16.21 -7.21
N ARG A 79 -13.25 -15.06 -7.12
CA ARG A 79 -11.80 -15.01 -6.80
C ARG A 79 -11.48 -15.65 -5.45
N LEU A 80 -12.30 -15.40 -4.42
CA LEU A 80 -12.11 -16.00 -3.10
C LEU A 80 -12.33 -17.51 -3.11
N GLN A 81 -13.37 -17.99 -3.80
CA GLN A 81 -13.64 -19.42 -3.95
C GLN A 81 -12.50 -20.12 -4.70
N PHE A 82 -12.01 -19.52 -5.78
CA PHE A 82 -10.86 -20.02 -6.53
C PHE A 82 -9.62 -20.11 -5.63
N ALA A 83 -9.27 -19.04 -4.89
CA ALA A 83 -8.14 -19.03 -3.99
C ALA A 83 -8.23 -20.10 -2.88
N ARG A 84 -9.43 -20.33 -2.33
CA ARG A 84 -9.65 -21.37 -1.32
C ARG A 84 -9.52 -22.78 -1.90
N ALA A 85 -10.10 -23.03 -3.08
CA ALA A 85 -10.03 -24.34 -3.73
C ALA A 85 -8.59 -24.73 -4.11
N HIS A 86 -7.74 -23.74 -4.41
CA HIS A 86 -6.36 -23.94 -4.85
C HIS A 86 -5.32 -23.60 -3.77
N GLN A 87 -5.74 -23.43 -2.51
CA GLN A 87 -4.85 -23.02 -1.41
C GLN A 87 -3.73 -24.05 -1.15
N ASN A 88 -4.02 -25.34 -1.34
CA ASN A 88 -3.11 -26.44 -1.05
C ASN A 88 -2.44 -27.01 -2.31
N TRP A 89 -2.55 -26.32 -3.45
CA TRP A 89 -1.93 -26.78 -4.70
C TRP A 89 -0.41 -26.70 -4.63
N LYS A 90 0.25 -27.76 -5.11
CA LYS A 90 1.70 -27.83 -5.21
C LYS A 90 2.17 -27.21 -6.52
N VAL A 91 3.49 -27.00 -6.64
CA VAL A 91 4.10 -26.40 -7.84
C VAL A 91 3.80 -27.25 -9.08
N GLU A 92 3.75 -28.57 -8.92
CA GLU A 92 3.42 -29.55 -9.96
C GLU A 92 2.00 -29.36 -10.49
N ASP A 93 1.05 -29.03 -9.63
CA ASP A 93 -0.34 -28.78 -10.02
C ASP A 93 -0.44 -27.48 -10.82
N TRP A 94 0.29 -26.44 -10.42
CA TRP A 94 0.34 -25.17 -11.13
C TRP A 94 0.98 -25.28 -12.52
N LYS A 95 1.95 -26.19 -12.73
CA LYS A 95 2.55 -26.44 -14.05
C LYS A 95 1.55 -26.91 -15.10
N ASN A 96 0.44 -27.50 -14.65
CA ASN A 96 -0.62 -27.98 -15.54
C ASN A 96 -1.65 -26.89 -15.90
N VAL A 97 -1.53 -25.67 -15.35
CA VAL A 97 -2.45 -24.56 -15.65
C VAL A 97 -1.87 -23.68 -16.74
N ALA A 98 -2.54 -23.63 -17.88
CA ALA A 98 -2.27 -22.65 -18.92
C ALA A 98 -3.04 -21.35 -18.66
N TRP A 99 -2.36 -20.21 -18.80
CA TRP A 99 -2.97 -18.88 -18.69
C TRP A 99 -2.85 -18.17 -20.04
N SER A 100 -3.95 -17.57 -20.51
CA SER A 100 -3.98 -16.71 -21.69
C SER A 100 -4.58 -15.36 -21.30
N ASP A 101 -3.92 -14.27 -21.65
CA ASP A 101 -4.45 -12.92 -21.52
C ASP A 101 -4.30 -12.18 -22.85
N GLU A 102 -5.32 -11.42 -23.23
CA GLU A 102 -5.29 -10.59 -24.45
C GLU A 102 -4.98 -9.16 -24.05
N SER A 103 -3.72 -8.75 -24.18
CA SER A 103 -3.35 -7.35 -24.03
C SER A 103 -3.52 -6.61 -25.36
N ARG A 104 -4.25 -5.49 -25.35
CA ARG A 104 -4.27 -4.58 -26.49
C ARG A 104 -2.90 -3.90 -26.60
N HIS A 105 -2.10 -4.32 -27.58
CA HIS A 105 -0.91 -3.60 -27.99
C HIS A 105 -1.36 -2.32 -28.70
N GLY A 106 -1.48 -1.23 -27.94
CA GLY A 106 -1.61 0.08 -28.55
C GLY A 106 -0.36 0.31 -29.38
N SER A 107 -0.53 0.53 -30.69
CA SER A 107 0.56 0.91 -31.58
C SER A 107 1.34 2.04 -30.94
N ILE A 108 2.52 1.74 -30.42
CA ILE A 108 3.45 2.75 -29.92
C ILE A 108 3.77 3.60 -31.14
N MET A 109 3.22 4.81 -31.21
CA MET A 109 3.80 5.82 -32.07
C MET A 109 5.23 6.03 -31.59
N PRO A 110 6.25 5.77 -32.43
CA PRO A 110 7.62 5.98 -32.00
C PRO A 110 7.82 7.48 -31.76
N CYS A 111 7.97 7.87 -30.50
CA CYS A 111 8.76 9.04 -30.20
C CYS A 111 10.19 8.71 -30.66
N TYR A 112 10.60 9.25 -31.80
CA TYR A 112 11.93 9.09 -32.41
C TYR A 112 13.10 9.61 -31.55
N HIS A 113 12.92 9.81 -30.25
CA HIS A 113 13.94 10.38 -29.36
C HIS A 113 14.35 9.49 -28.18
N CYS A 114 13.80 8.27 -28.06
CA CYS A 114 14.26 7.32 -27.05
C CYS A 114 14.57 5.97 -27.72
N ALA A 115 15.77 5.85 -28.26
CA ALA A 115 16.31 4.58 -28.73
C ALA A 115 16.53 3.63 -27.54
N GLY A 116 15.88 2.47 -27.57
CA GLY A 116 16.03 1.42 -26.56
C GLY A 116 15.17 0.22 -26.93
N TRP A 117 15.46 -0.40 -28.08
CA TRP A 117 14.76 -1.56 -28.61
C TRP A 117 15.13 -2.81 -27.79
N TRP A 118 14.15 -3.47 -27.18
CA TRP A 118 14.26 -4.88 -26.80
C TRP A 118 13.14 -5.64 -27.50
N TRP A 119 13.53 -6.37 -28.56
CA TRP A 119 12.66 -7.27 -29.29
C TRP A 119 12.38 -8.52 -28.46
N TRP A 120 11.12 -8.96 -28.43
CA TRP A 120 10.75 -10.31 -27.98
C TRP A 120 11.15 -11.31 -29.07
N CYS A 121 12.00 -12.29 -28.71
CA CYS A 121 12.20 -13.49 -29.52
C CYS A 121 11.03 -14.46 -29.26
N ASN A 122 10.33 -14.84 -30.33
CA ASN A 122 9.56 -16.07 -30.35
C ASN A 122 10.55 -17.25 -30.35
N GLY A 123 10.53 -18.06 -29.29
CA GLY A 123 11.33 -19.26 -29.17
C GLY A 123 10.60 -20.26 -28.28
N VAL A 124 10.25 -21.39 -28.87
CA VAL A 124 9.57 -22.53 -28.26
C VAL A 124 10.54 -23.19 -27.26
N GLY A 125 10.12 -23.39 -26.01
CA GLY A 125 10.84 -24.18 -25.01
C GLY A 125 12.01 -23.47 -24.33
N ASP A 126 11.80 -22.97 -23.11
CA ASP A 126 12.61 -23.30 -21.93
C ASP A 126 12.23 -22.42 -20.73
N VAL A 127 11.90 -23.12 -19.64
CA VAL A 127 11.90 -22.73 -18.22
C VAL A 127 12.04 -21.23 -17.92
N PHE A 128 10.90 -20.58 -17.63
CA PHE A 128 10.88 -19.29 -16.94
C PHE A 128 11.29 -19.48 -15.46
N LEU A 129 12.58 -19.70 -15.19
CA LEU A 129 13.15 -19.51 -13.87
C LEU A 129 13.27 -18.00 -13.65
N ALA A 130 12.16 -17.38 -13.26
CA ALA A 130 12.19 -16.04 -12.68
C ALA A 130 12.95 -16.13 -11.35
N HIS A 131 14.26 -15.88 -11.40
CA HIS A 131 15.01 -15.41 -10.23
C HIS A 131 14.39 -14.09 -9.77
N PHE A 132 13.42 -14.18 -8.87
CA PHE A 132 12.88 -13.05 -8.12
C PHE A 132 13.99 -12.51 -7.20
N ARG A 133 14.63 -11.41 -7.60
CA ARG A 133 15.45 -10.60 -6.70
C ARG A 133 14.51 -9.62 -5.95
N PRO A 134 14.34 -9.73 -4.62
CA PRO A 134 13.31 -9.00 -3.90
C PRO A 134 13.78 -7.58 -3.55
N LEU A 135 13.11 -6.57 -4.10
CA LEU A 135 13.13 -5.22 -3.53
C LEU A 135 12.04 -5.12 -2.46
N SER A 136 12.47 -5.38 -1.22
CA SER A 136 11.94 -4.90 0.06
C SER A 136 10.41 -4.66 0.20
N ALA A 137 9.80 -5.62 0.90
CA ALA A 137 8.91 -5.45 2.06
C ALA A 137 7.59 -4.69 1.90
N ASN A 138 6.50 -5.44 1.69
CA ASN A 138 5.57 -5.76 2.80
C ASN A 138 4.36 -6.55 2.28
N TRP A 139 4.47 -7.88 2.26
CA TRP A 139 3.34 -8.77 2.51
C TRP A 139 3.78 -9.84 3.50
N ALA A 140 2.93 -10.07 4.48
CA ALA A 140 3.23 -10.77 5.72
C ALA A 140 3.86 -12.16 5.51
N SER A 141 5.00 -12.30 6.19
CA SER A 141 5.78 -13.49 6.49
C SER A 141 4.96 -14.74 6.80
N PHE A 142 5.08 -15.76 5.95
CA PHE A 142 5.11 -17.16 6.38
C PHE A 142 6.60 -17.54 6.48
N LYS A 143 7.11 -17.69 7.71
CA LYS A 143 8.48 -18.17 7.97
C LYS A 143 8.49 -19.69 7.84
N CYS A 144 9.17 -20.21 6.83
CA CYS A 144 9.75 -21.55 6.89
C CYS A 144 11.23 -21.39 7.24
N HIS A 145 11.63 -21.99 8.36
CA HIS A 145 13.01 -22.05 8.82
C HIS A 145 13.83 -23.02 7.94
N GLY A 146 15.07 -22.64 7.61
CA GLY A 146 16.11 -23.60 7.21
C GLY A 146 16.95 -23.21 5.99
N LEU A 147 18.18 -22.76 6.27
CA LEU A 147 19.41 -22.85 5.43
C LEU A 147 19.63 -21.80 4.31
N PRO A 148 20.91 -21.55 3.94
CA PRO A 148 22.01 -21.12 4.79
C PRO A 148 22.51 -19.73 4.37
N GLU A 149 23.07 -19.02 5.34
CA GLU A 149 23.83 -17.79 5.12
C GLU A 149 25.01 -18.11 4.20
N HIS A 150 25.19 -17.41 3.09
CA HIS A 150 26.50 -17.03 2.56
C HIS A 150 26.37 -16.02 1.42
N CYS A 151 27.23 -15.00 1.53
CA CYS A 151 27.72 -14.08 0.49
C CYS A 151 26.98 -12.74 0.34
N PHE A 152 27.66 -11.74 0.94
CA PHE A 152 27.69 -10.28 0.74
C PHE A 152 26.99 -9.70 -0.49
#